data_AF-A0A368F365-F1
#
_entry.id   AF-A0A368F365-F1
#
_cell.length_a   1.000
_cell.length_b   1.000
_cell.length_c   1.000
_cell.angle_alpha   90.00
_cell.angle_beta   90.00
_cell.angle_gamma   90.00
#
_symmetry.space_group_name_H-M   'P 1'
#
loop_
_entity.id
_entity.type
_entity.pdbx_description
1 polymer ?
#
loop_
_entity_poly.entity_id
_entity_poly.type
_entity_poly.pdbx_seq_one_letter_code
_entity_poly.pdbx_strand_id
1 'polypeptide(L)'
;LTFRSPPLVAAPVTKFVQAVRYVANLLSKSRSQLIPVGTVSALYVYPVKSCKGKKVFSMYCGETGPIAGEILDRNFIVINGKDGRFYTGRQKPCMVLIECDVCDGVLTMKYGEKFVNVDMEEVRKRNDVRTARLFHEERSDGLDCGDTAAAFLSEILEEPGSFGIRCGS
;
A
#
# COMPACT_ATOMS: atom_id res chain seq x y z
N LEU A 1 -80.27 34.89 -16.47
CA LEU A 1 -79.16 34.99 -15.50
C LEU A 1 -78.34 33.71 -15.58
N THR A 2 -77.28 33.70 -16.38
CA THR A 2 -76.40 32.55 -16.59
C THR A 2 -75.30 32.55 -15.51
N PHE A 3 -75.36 31.60 -14.57
CA PHE A 3 -74.28 31.36 -13.61
C PHE A 3 -73.12 30.67 -14.34
N ARG A 4 -71.97 31.35 -14.47
CA ARG A 4 -70.69 30.72 -14.79
C ARG A 4 -70.02 30.28 -13.49
N SER A 5 -69.88 28.97 -13.30
CA SER A 5 -69.02 28.41 -12.25
C SER A 5 -67.53 28.62 -12.60
N PRO A 6 -66.65 28.93 -11.62
CA PRO A 6 -65.22 29.13 -11.86
C PRO A 6 -64.52 27.78 -12.09
N PRO A 7 -63.40 27.75 -12.83
CA PRO A 7 -62.67 26.51 -13.08
C PRO A 7 -61.97 26.03 -11.81
N LEU A 8 -62.14 24.74 -11.50
CA LEU A 8 -61.43 24.03 -10.44
C LEU A 8 -59.93 23.98 -10.77
N VAL A 9 -59.14 24.59 -9.89
CA VAL A 9 -57.70 24.77 -10.00
C VAL A 9 -56.99 23.43 -9.78
N ALA A 10 -56.61 22.74 -10.86
CA ALA A 10 -55.74 21.57 -10.84
C ALA A 10 -54.25 21.99 -10.66
N ALA A 11 -53.89 22.51 -9.49
CA ALA A 11 -52.52 22.98 -9.20
C ALA A 11 -51.63 22.07 -8.31
N PRO A 12 -52.13 21.21 -7.40
CA PRO A 12 -51.25 20.52 -6.45
C PRO A 12 -50.56 19.29 -7.05
N VAL A 13 -51.24 18.53 -7.92
CA VAL A 13 -50.70 17.29 -8.52
C VAL A 13 -49.54 17.58 -9.47
N THR A 14 -49.63 18.68 -10.22
CA THR A 14 -48.63 19.12 -11.20
C THR A 14 -47.31 19.50 -10.55
N LYS A 15 -47.35 20.17 -9.38
CA LYS A 15 -46.14 20.54 -8.63
C LYS A 15 -45.44 19.32 -8.01
N PHE A 16 -46.20 18.36 -7.51
CA PHE A 16 -45.65 17.12 -6.95
C PHE A 16 -44.98 16.28 -8.05
N VAL A 17 -45.63 16.13 -9.21
CA VAL A 17 -45.05 15.45 -10.37
C VAL A 17 -43.79 16.16 -10.87
N GLN A 18 -43.77 17.50 -10.90
CA GLN A 18 -42.57 18.26 -11.26
C GLN A 18 -41.43 18.08 -10.25
N ALA A 19 -41.72 18.08 -8.94
CA ALA A 19 -40.72 17.86 -7.90
C ALA A 19 -40.12 16.44 -7.98
N VAL A 20 -40.96 15.41 -8.17
CA VAL A 20 -40.51 14.02 -8.36
C VAL A 20 -39.63 13.92 -9.61
N ARG A 21 -40.02 14.56 -10.71
CA ARG A 21 -39.24 14.54 -11.96
C ARG A 21 -37.92 15.31 -11.83
N TYR A 22 -37.90 16.38 -11.05
CA TYR A 22 -36.68 17.14 -10.75
C TYR A 22 -35.71 16.34 -9.88
N VAL A 23 -36.20 15.67 -8.83
CA VAL A 23 -35.39 14.78 -7.98
C VAL A 23 -34.90 13.57 -8.78
N ALA A 24 -35.74 12.94 -9.60
CA ALA A 24 -35.33 11.85 -10.48
C ALA A 24 -34.27 12.29 -11.50
N ASN A 25 -34.39 13.51 -12.04
CA ASN A 25 -33.38 14.08 -12.92
C ASN A 25 -32.07 14.43 -12.19
N LEU A 26 -32.13 14.93 -10.95
CA LEU A 26 -30.94 15.15 -10.11
C LEU A 26 -30.23 13.84 -9.79
N LEU A 27 -30.99 12.80 -9.45
CA LEU A 27 -30.46 11.46 -9.20
C LEU A 27 -29.89 10.82 -10.48
N SER A 28 -30.51 11.03 -11.64
CA SER A 28 -30.01 10.46 -12.91
C SER A 28 -28.85 11.25 -13.54
N LYS A 29 -28.77 12.57 -13.30
CA LYS A 29 -27.67 13.43 -13.78
C LYS A 29 -26.31 13.08 -13.17
N SER A 30 -26.27 12.29 -12.12
CA SER A 30 -25.06 12.04 -11.34
C SER A 30 -24.19 10.88 -11.85
N ARG A 31 -24.53 10.23 -12.96
CA ARG A 31 -23.65 9.21 -13.57
C ARG A 31 -23.36 9.56 -15.02
N SER A 32 -22.34 10.40 -15.23
CA SER A 32 -21.67 10.48 -16.52
C SER A 32 -21.25 9.07 -16.97
N GLN A 33 -21.29 8.81 -18.27
CA GLN A 33 -20.82 7.52 -18.77
C GLN A 33 -19.32 7.38 -18.45
N LEU A 34 -18.96 6.29 -17.78
CA LEU A 34 -17.57 5.98 -17.48
C LEU A 34 -16.87 5.64 -18.80
N ILE A 35 -15.88 6.45 -19.16
CA ILE A 35 -15.05 6.21 -20.35
C ILE A 35 -13.88 5.31 -19.90
N PRO A 36 -13.69 4.12 -20.51
CA PRO A 36 -12.55 3.28 -20.19
C PRO A 36 -11.25 3.96 -20.65
N VAL A 37 -10.32 4.16 -19.72
CA VAL A 37 -9.02 4.85 -19.98
C VAL A 37 -7.84 3.88 -20.15
N GLY A 38 -8.04 2.59 -19.88
CA GLY A 38 -6.99 1.58 -20.02
C GLY A 38 -7.33 0.29 -19.30
N THR A 39 -6.44 -0.68 -19.44
CA THR A 39 -6.49 -1.97 -18.75
C THR A 39 -5.17 -2.21 -18.03
N VAL A 40 -5.23 -2.75 -16.80
CA VAL A 40 -4.04 -3.09 -16.03
C VAL A 40 -3.33 -4.28 -16.68
N SER A 41 -2.06 -4.11 -17.04
CA SER A 41 -1.25 -5.17 -17.67
C SER A 41 -0.58 -6.11 -16.66
N ALA A 42 -0.17 -5.58 -15.51
CA ALA A 42 0.48 -6.33 -14.44
C ALA A 42 0.35 -5.61 -13.10
N LEU A 43 0.42 -6.38 -12.03
CA LEU A 43 0.44 -5.90 -10.65
C LEU A 43 1.76 -6.31 -9.99
N TYR A 44 2.30 -5.42 -9.16
CA TYR A 44 3.54 -5.64 -8.42
C TYR A 44 3.38 -5.17 -6.98
N VAL A 45 3.91 -5.95 -6.05
CA VAL A 45 3.98 -5.61 -4.63
C VAL A 45 5.44 -5.64 -4.20
N TYR A 46 5.84 -4.75 -3.30
CA TYR A 46 7.21 -4.57 -2.85
C TYR A 46 7.31 -4.84 -1.35
N PRO A 47 7.53 -6.10 -0.90
CA PRO A 47 7.61 -6.40 0.53
C PRO A 47 8.64 -5.51 1.25
N VAL A 48 9.84 -5.40 0.67
CA VAL A 48 10.93 -4.56 1.19
C VAL A 48 11.09 -3.31 0.34
N LYS A 49 11.16 -2.14 0.99
CA LYS A 49 11.33 -0.84 0.35
C LYS A 49 12.60 -0.83 -0.51
N SER A 50 12.44 -0.39 -1.76
CA SER A 50 13.51 -0.28 -2.77
C SER A 50 14.09 -1.60 -3.29
N CYS A 51 13.53 -2.75 -2.91
CA CYS A 51 13.91 -4.05 -3.45
C CYS A 51 13.11 -4.41 -4.71
N LYS A 52 13.36 -5.58 -5.29
CA LYS A 52 12.67 -6.05 -6.50
C LYS A 52 11.18 -6.25 -6.23
N GLY A 53 10.35 -5.75 -7.13
CA GLY A 53 8.90 -5.94 -7.06
C GLY A 53 8.51 -7.37 -7.42
N LYS A 54 7.68 -7.99 -6.59
CA LYS A 54 7.09 -9.30 -6.87
C LYS A 54 5.85 -9.12 -7.74
N LYS A 55 5.84 -9.77 -8.91
CA LYS A 55 4.66 -9.80 -9.78
C LYS A 55 3.57 -10.65 -9.13
N VAL A 56 2.36 -10.12 -9.06
CA VAL A 56 1.19 -10.81 -8.50
C VAL A 56 0.04 -10.83 -9.51
N PHE A 57 -0.82 -11.85 -9.40
CA PHE A 57 -2.02 -11.95 -10.24
C PHE A 57 -3.14 -11.04 -9.74
N SER A 58 -3.30 -10.96 -8.42
CA SER A 58 -4.30 -10.12 -7.76
C SER A 58 -3.74 -9.60 -6.44
N MET A 59 -4.27 -8.49 -5.97
CA MET A 59 -3.94 -7.90 -4.67
C MET A 59 -5.19 -7.21 -4.11
N TYR A 60 -5.32 -7.21 -2.79
CA TYR A 60 -6.33 -6.48 -2.05
C TYR A 60 -5.83 -5.06 -1.76
N CYS A 61 -6.65 -4.05 -2.00
CA CYS A 61 -6.32 -2.67 -1.63
C CYS A 61 -6.72 -2.44 -0.17
N GLY A 62 -5.77 -2.59 0.75
CA GLY A 62 -5.96 -2.26 2.16
C GLY A 62 -5.78 -0.77 2.44
N GLU A 63 -6.03 -0.37 3.69
CA GLU A 63 -5.89 1.02 4.14
C GLU A 63 -4.46 1.53 4.03
N THR A 64 -3.49 0.69 4.36
CA THR A 64 -2.05 1.01 4.33
C THR A 64 -1.38 0.74 2.98
N GLY A 65 -2.07 0.05 2.07
CA GLY A 65 -1.57 -0.26 0.74
C GLY A 65 -2.01 -1.63 0.20
N PRO A 66 -1.45 -2.04 -0.94
CA PRO A 66 -1.72 -3.35 -1.53
C PRO A 66 -1.27 -4.52 -0.65
N ILE A 67 -2.11 -5.56 -0.61
CA ILE A 67 -1.89 -6.79 0.15
C ILE A 67 -2.06 -7.98 -0.81
N ALA A 68 -1.05 -8.83 -0.92
CA ALA A 68 -1.09 -10.03 -1.74
C ALA A 68 -0.75 -11.26 -0.89
N GLY A 69 -1.77 -11.97 -0.41
CA GLY A 69 -1.57 -13.04 0.58
C GLY A 69 -0.98 -12.47 1.86
N GLU A 70 0.21 -12.95 2.23
CA GLU A 70 0.96 -12.47 3.40
C GLU A 70 1.86 -11.25 3.10
N ILE A 71 1.96 -10.87 1.83
CA ILE A 71 2.86 -9.80 1.39
C ILE A 71 2.13 -8.46 1.49
N LEU A 72 2.65 -7.59 2.34
CA LEU A 72 2.21 -6.21 2.51
C LEU A 72 3.18 -5.28 1.76
N ASP A 73 2.65 -4.30 1.01
CA ASP A 73 3.50 -3.33 0.32
C ASP A 73 4.30 -2.47 1.31
N ARG A 74 5.63 -2.46 1.14
CA ARG A 74 6.62 -1.64 1.84
C ARG A 74 6.61 -1.77 3.36
N ASN A 75 6.28 -2.95 3.87
CA ASN A 75 6.25 -3.23 5.30
C ASN A 75 7.65 -3.35 5.93
N PHE A 76 8.68 -3.49 5.11
CA PHE A 76 10.08 -3.58 5.54
C PHE A 76 10.91 -2.45 4.95
N ILE A 77 11.85 -1.93 5.75
CA ILE A 77 12.78 -0.87 5.36
C ILE A 77 14.18 -1.28 5.78
N VAL A 78 15.17 -1.06 4.91
CA VAL A 78 16.58 -1.24 5.27
C VAL A 78 17.15 0.08 5.78
N ILE A 79 17.82 0.06 6.93
CA ILE A 79 18.45 1.23 7.54
C ILE A 79 19.95 1.01 7.76
N ASN A 80 20.68 2.12 7.85
CA ASN A 80 22.03 2.16 8.34
C ASN A 80 22.02 2.12 9.88
N GLY A 81 22.72 1.17 10.47
CA GLY A 81 22.74 0.99 11.93
C GLY A 81 23.52 2.03 12.72
N LYS A 82 24.37 2.82 12.06
CA LYS A 82 25.09 3.92 12.73
C LYS A 82 24.21 5.14 12.88
N ASP A 83 23.54 5.54 11.79
CA ASP A 83 22.81 6.81 11.71
C ASP A 83 21.29 6.66 11.78
N GLY A 84 20.78 5.43 11.69
CA GLY A 84 19.34 5.13 11.62
C GLY A 84 18.66 5.56 10.32
N ARG A 85 19.42 6.02 9.32
CA ARG A 85 18.88 6.49 8.04
C ARG A 85 18.51 5.31 7.14
N PHE A 86 17.35 5.36 6.50
CA PHE A 86 16.95 4.34 5.53
C PHE A 86 17.74 4.44 4.22
N TYR A 87 17.99 3.29 3.60
CA TYR A 87 18.52 3.20 2.26
C TYR A 87 17.40 3.28 1.22
N THR A 88 17.73 3.87 0.08
CA THR A 88 16.87 3.93 -1.09
C THR A 88 17.57 3.33 -2.30
N GLY A 89 16.78 2.85 -3.27
CA GLY A 89 17.30 2.37 -4.54
C GLY A 89 18.08 3.44 -5.34
N ARG A 90 17.91 4.73 -5.01
CA ARG A 90 18.71 5.81 -5.60
C ARG A 90 20.14 5.86 -5.05
N GLN A 91 20.31 5.57 -3.76
CA GLN A 91 21.61 5.50 -3.09
C GLN A 91 22.29 4.16 -3.37
N LYS A 92 21.50 3.07 -3.39
CA LYS A 92 21.99 1.70 -3.55
C LYS A 92 21.17 0.99 -4.64
N PRO A 93 21.48 1.21 -5.93
CA PRO A 93 20.76 0.58 -7.04
C PRO A 93 20.78 -0.95 -7.00
N CYS A 94 21.79 -1.57 -6.39
CA CYS A 94 21.86 -3.03 -6.22
C CYS A 94 20.66 -3.62 -5.45
N MET A 95 19.97 -2.83 -4.61
CA MET A 95 18.79 -3.30 -3.87
C MET A 95 17.68 -3.80 -4.79
N VAL A 96 17.53 -3.23 -6.00
CA VAL A 96 16.47 -3.60 -6.94
C VAL A 96 16.64 -5.01 -7.52
N LEU A 97 17.80 -5.63 -7.30
CA LEU A 97 18.11 -7.00 -7.70
C LEU A 97 17.75 -8.01 -6.59
N ILE A 98 17.51 -7.54 -5.36
CA ILE A 98 17.14 -8.39 -4.23
C ILE A 98 15.68 -8.82 -4.41
N GLU A 99 15.48 -10.11 -4.64
CA GLU A 99 14.17 -10.76 -4.67
C GLU A 99 13.67 -10.97 -3.26
N CYS A 100 12.46 -10.48 -2.97
CA CYS A 100 11.85 -10.62 -1.65
C CYS A 100 10.52 -11.37 -1.77
N ASP A 101 10.28 -12.29 -0.84
CA ASP A 101 9.03 -13.02 -0.73
C ASP A 101 8.63 -13.22 0.73
N VAL A 102 7.33 -13.33 1.01
CA VAL A 102 6.82 -13.69 2.33
C VAL A 102 5.86 -14.86 2.19
N CYS A 103 6.20 -15.97 2.85
CA CYS A 103 5.39 -17.19 2.85
C CYS A 103 5.49 -17.84 4.23
N ASP A 104 4.37 -18.31 4.76
CA ASP A 104 4.26 -19.00 6.05
C ASP A 104 4.90 -18.21 7.20
N GLY A 105 4.76 -16.88 7.19
CA GLY A 105 5.34 -16.00 8.20
C GLY A 105 6.87 -15.87 8.12
N VAL A 106 7.50 -16.28 7.02
CA VAL A 106 8.95 -16.15 6.80
C VAL A 106 9.22 -15.20 5.64
N LEU A 107 9.98 -14.14 5.91
CA LEU A 107 10.53 -13.26 4.87
C LEU A 107 11.78 -13.91 4.28
N THR A 108 11.74 -14.22 2.99
CA THR A 108 12.90 -14.70 2.22
C THR A 108 13.44 -13.55 1.36
N MET A 109 14.74 -13.27 1.49
CA MET A 109 15.45 -12.33 0.62
C MET A 109 16.55 -13.07 -0.14
N LYS A 110 16.61 -12.88 -1.45
CA LYS A 110 17.55 -13.58 -2.35
C LYS A 110 18.28 -12.59 -3.26
N TYR A 111 19.58 -12.78 -3.41
CA TYR A 111 20.44 -11.99 -4.30
C TYR A 111 21.43 -12.94 -4.99
N GLY A 112 21.21 -13.20 -6.28
CA GLY A 112 21.96 -14.21 -7.02
C GLY A 112 21.77 -15.61 -6.42
N GLU A 113 22.86 -16.23 -5.98
CA GLU A 113 22.87 -17.55 -5.33
C GLU A 113 22.67 -17.48 -3.80
N LYS A 114 22.80 -16.28 -3.22
CA LYS A 114 22.68 -16.09 -1.77
C LYS A 114 21.23 -15.83 -1.38
N PHE A 115 20.83 -16.33 -0.22
CA PHE A 115 19.52 -16.06 0.35
C PHE A 115 19.59 -16.04 1.88
N VAL A 116 18.61 -15.37 2.48
CA VAL A 116 18.39 -15.34 3.92
C VAL A 116 16.90 -15.44 4.22
N ASN A 117 16.58 -16.16 5.29
CA ASN A 117 15.23 -16.32 5.80
C ASN A 117 15.12 -15.62 7.15
N VAL A 118 14.06 -14.84 7.32
CA VAL A 118 13.74 -14.12 8.56
C VAL A 118 12.39 -14.61 9.04
N ASP A 119 12.38 -15.30 10.17
CA ASP A 119 11.16 -15.73 10.83
C ASP A 119 10.50 -14.54 11.55
N MET A 120 9.29 -14.20 11.12
CA MET A 120 8.58 -13.03 11.64
C MET A 120 8.03 -13.24 13.05
N GLU A 121 7.80 -14.48 13.49
CA GLU A 121 7.41 -14.80 14.86
C GLU A 121 8.58 -14.61 15.82
N GLU A 122 9.78 -15.05 15.44
CA GLU A 122 10.99 -14.82 16.24
C GLU A 122 11.32 -13.33 16.35
N VAL A 123 11.15 -12.56 15.26
CA VAL A 123 11.31 -11.09 15.30
C VAL A 123 10.34 -10.46 16.30
N ARG A 124 9.06 -10.89 16.30
CA ARG A 124 8.04 -10.42 17.25
C ARG A 124 8.38 -10.81 18.70
N LYS A 125 8.88 -12.02 18.93
CA LYS A 125 9.27 -12.50 20.27
C LYS A 125 10.47 -11.75 20.83
N ARG A 126 11.49 -11.49 20.01
CA ARG A 126 12.67 -10.69 20.41
C ARG A 126 12.29 -9.26 20.77
N ASN A 127 11.34 -8.69 20.02
CA ASN A 127 10.82 -7.34 20.23
C ASN A 127 11.93 -6.27 20.33
N ASP A 128 13.01 -6.42 19.56
CA ASP A 128 14.08 -5.40 19.50
C ASP A 128 13.61 -4.26 18.59
N VAL A 129 13.33 -3.11 19.20
CA VAL A 129 12.79 -1.94 18.53
C VAL A 129 13.92 -1.03 18.07
N ARG A 130 13.90 -0.67 16.79
CA ARG A 130 14.84 0.27 16.16
C ARG A 130 14.08 1.43 15.51
N THR A 131 14.58 2.63 15.71
CA THR A 131 14.02 3.84 15.10
C THR A 131 14.68 4.12 13.77
N ALA A 132 13.89 4.12 12.69
CA ALA A 132 14.28 4.60 11.38
C ALA A 132 14.04 6.11 11.26
N ARG A 133 15.01 6.84 10.70
CA ARG A 133 14.89 8.25 10.32
C ARG A 133 14.55 8.36 8.85
N LEU A 134 13.28 8.63 8.56
CA LEU A 134 12.71 8.77 7.23
C LEU A 134 13.00 10.17 6.63
N PHE A 135 12.36 10.48 5.50
CA PHE A 135 12.46 11.81 4.90
C PHE A 135 11.95 12.89 5.86
N HIS A 136 12.49 14.10 5.75
CA HIS A 136 12.11 15.24 6.59
C HIS A 136 12.24 15.00 8.11
N GLU A 137 13.19 14.14 8.51
CA GLU A 137 13.44 13.78 9.92
C GLU A 137 12.29 13.07 10.63
N GLU A 138 11.29 12.59 9.88
CA GLU A 138 10.24 11.75 10.40
C GLU A 138 10.84 10.47 11.00
N ARG A 139 10.31 10.03 12.14
CA ARG A 139 10.77 8.86 12.85
C ARG A 139 9.70 7.78 12.79
N SER A 140 10.11 6.58 12.45
CA SER A 140 9.26 5.40 12.45
C SER A 140 9.98 4.29 13.20
N ASP A 141 9.32 3.73 14.20
CA ASP A 141 9.84 2.60 14.93
C ASP A 141 9.45 1.29 14.22
N GLY A 142 10.30 0.29 14.36
CA GLY A 142 10.01 -1.04 13.86
C GLY A 142 10.90 -2.08 14.49
N LEU A 143 10.60 -3.35 14.20
CA LEU A 143 11.30 -4.49 14.79
C LEU A 143 12.52 -4.87 13.96
N ASP A 144 13.64 -5.17 14.63
CA ASP A 144 14.84 -5.65 13.97
C ASP A 144 14.68 -7.10 13.48
N CYS A 145 14.94 -7.29 12.18
CA CYS A 145 14.98 -8.59 11.53
C CYS A 145 16.17 -9.45 12.00
N GLY A 146 17.15 -8.85 12.68
CA GLY A 146 18.26 -9.52 13.37
C GLY A 146 19.53 -9.69 12.54
N ASP A 147 20.56 -10.22 13.19
CA ASP A 147 21.94 -10.18 12.69
C ASP A 147 22.15 -10.95 11.37
N THR A 148 21.39 -12.03 11.12
CA THR A 148 21.50 -12.81 9.87
C THR A 148 21.04 -11.99 8.66
N ALA A 149 19.91 -11.29 8.80
CA ALA A 149 19.43 -10.36 7.78
C ALA A 149 20.40 -9.18 7.62
N ALA A 150 20.94 -8.68 8.73
CA ALA A 150 21.88 -7.57 8.71
C ALA A 150 23.19 -7.93 8.00
N ALA A 151 23.73 -9.13 8.25
CA ALA A 151 24.93 -9.64 7.59
C ALA A 151 24.72 -9.80 6.08
N PHE A 152 23.59 -10.40 5.67
CA PHE A 152 23.22 -10.55 4.26
C PHE A 152 23.13 -9.20 3.53
N LEU A 153 22.44 -8.22 4.13
CA LEU A 153 22.30 -6.89 3.55
C LEU A 153 23.63 -6.12 3.55
N SER A 154 24.42 -6.23 4.62
CA SER A 154 25.73 -5.57 4.70
C SER A 154 26.69 -6.06 3.63
N GLU A 155 26.64 -7.35 3.30
CA GLU A 155 27.44 -7.94 2.22
C GLU A 155 27.04 -7.40 0.84
N ILE A 156 25.74 -7.28 0.55
CA ILE A 156 25.23 -6.81 -0.76
C ILE A 156 25.41 -5.29 -0.92
N LEU A 157 25.29 -4.54 0.17
CA LEU A 157 25.38 -3.07 0.15
C LEU A 157 26.82 -2.56 0.31
N GLU A 158 27.77 -3.47 0.55
CA GLU A 158 29.18 -3.20 0.85
C GLU A 158 29.37 -2.20 2.00
N GLU A 159 28.44 -2.20 2.95
CA GLU A 159 28.43 -1.30 4.11
C GLU A 159 28.16 -2.07 5.40
N PRO A 160 29.05 -1.96 6.41
CA PRO A 160 28.89 -2.69 7.66
C PRO A 160 27.73 -2.12 8.48
N GLY A 161 26.87 -3.02 8.98
CA GLY A 161 25.78 -2.67 9.88
C GLY A 161 24.54 -2.12 9.16
N SER A 162 24.19 -2.70 8.02
CA SER A 162 22.88 -2.47 7.39
C SER A 162 21.83 -3.36 8.07
N PHE A 163 20.81 -2.79 8.70
CA PHE A 163 19.77 -3.53 9.43
C PHE A 163 18.44 -3.50 8.66
N GLY A 164 17.73 -4.63 8.63
CA GLY A 164 16.36 -4.69 8.13
C GLY A 164 15.39 -4.40 9.28
N ILE A 165 14.54 -3.39 9.12
CA ILE A 165 13.46 -3.08 10.04
C ILE A 165 12.13 -3.52 9.44
N ARG A 166 11.32 -4.22 10.23
CA ARG A 166 9.88 -4.37 10.00
C ARG A 166 9.15 -3.16 10.60
N CYS A 167 8.59 -2.29 9.78
CA CYS A 167 7.74 -1.20 10.25
C CYS A 167 6.34 -1.76 10.55
N GLY A 168 6.18 -2.36 11.73
CA GLY A 168 4.89 -2.87 12.18
C GLY A 168 3.99 -1.74 12.68
N SER A 169 2.77 -1.70 12.15
CA SER A 169 1.59 -1.26 12.90
C SER A 169 1.00 -2.47 13.64
#